data_AF-A0A0H3NSQ7-F1
#
_entry.id   AF-A0A0H3NSQ7-F1
#
_cell.length_a   1.000
_cell.length_b   1.000
_cell.length_c   1.000
_cell.angle_alpha   90.00
_cell.angle_beta   90.00
_cell.angle_gamma   90.00
#
_symmetry.space_group_name_H-M   'P 1'
#
loop_
_entity.id
_entity.type
_entity.pdbx_description
1 polymer ?
#
loop_
_entity_poly.entity_id
_entity_poly.type
_entity_poly.pdbx_seq_one_letter_code
_entity_poly.pdbx_strand_id
1 'polypeptide(L)'
;MYRIGELAKLADVTPDTIRYYEKQQMMDHEVRTEGGFRLYTENDLQRLKFIRYARQLGFTLDSIRELLSIRIDPEHHTCQESKSIVQERLQEVEARIAELQTMQRSLQRLNDACCGTAHSSVYCSILEALEQGASGAKSGY
;
A
#
# COMPACT_ATOMS: atom_id res chain seq x y z
N MET A 1 9.97 27.99 6.67
CA MET A 1 8.51 28.09 6.46
C MET A 1 8.24 27.93 4.98
N TYR A 2 7.20 27.19 4.61
CA TYR A 2 6.86 26.83 3.24
C TYR A 2 5.40 27.16 2.96
N ARG A 3 5.09 27.61 1.74
CA ARG A 3 3.71 27.58 1.22
C ARG A 3 3.37 26.15 0.78
N ILE A 4 2.08 25.85 0.65
CA ILE A 4 1.62 24.49 0.29
C ILE A 4 2.26 23.94 -0.99
N GLY A 5 2.47 24.79 -2.00
CA GLY A 5 3.10 24.38 -3.26
C GLY A 5 4.58 24.07 -3.14
N GLU A 6 5.29 24.76 -2.24
CA GLU A 6 6.71 24.50 -1.96
C GLU A 6 6.84 23.21 -1.15
N LEU A 7 6.00 23.05 -0.12
CA LEU A 7 5.96 21.85 0.71
C LEU A 7 5.64 20.60 -0.12
N ALA A 8 4.65 20.69 -1.01
CA ALA A 8 4.26 19.63 -1.94
C ALA A 8 5.44 19.14 -2.77
N LYS A 9 6.21 20.06 -3.37
CA LYS A 9 7.40 19.74 -4.16
C LYS A 9 8.49 19.07 -3.31
N LEU A 10 8.77 19.59 -2.12
CA LEU A 10 9.80 19.04 -1.22
C LEU A 10 9.43 17.67 -0.65
N ALA A 11 8.14 17.41 -0.44
CA ALA A 11 7.61 16.15 0.04
C ALA A 11 7.31 15.15 -1.09
N ASP A 12 7.43 15.57 -2.36
CA ASP A 12 7.09 14.79 -3.54
C ASP A 12 5.65 14.25 -3.47
N VAL A 13 4.72 15.18 -3.24
CA VAL A 13 3.26 14.97 -3.22
C VAL A 13 2.56 16.13 -3.90
N THR A 14 1.24 16.03 -4.11
CA THR A 14 0.45 17.16 -4.64
C THR A 14 -0.07 18.06 -3.51
N PRO A 15 -0.38 19.34 -3.77
CA PRO A 15 -1.08 20.19 -2.81
C PRO A 15 -2.42 19.61 -2.34
N ASP A 16 -3.13 18.88 -3.21
CA ASP A 16 -4.39 18.22 -2.84
C ASP A 16 -4.17 17.04 -1.90
N THR A 17 -3.05 16.32 -2.04
CA THR A 17 -2.64 15.30 -1.08
C THR A 17 -2.41 15.89 0.31
N ILE A 18 -1.78 17.07 0.40
CA ILE A 18 -1.59 17.77 1.69
C ILE A 18 -2.95 18.15 2.28
N ARG A 19 -3.84 18.77 1.50
CA ARG A 19 -5.20 19.12 1.95
C ARG A 19 -6.00 17.90 2.36
N TYR A 20 -5.81 16.78 1.68
CA TYR A 20 -6.42 15.52 2.05
C TYR A 20 -5.94 15.05 3.43
N TYR A 21 -4.63 15.06 3.69
CA TYR A 21 -4.08 14.70 5.01
C TYR A 21 -4.49 15.67 6.12
N GLU A 22 -4.64 16.96 5.84
CA GLU A 22 -5.25 17.92 6.78
C GLU A 22 -6.69 17.53 7.13
N LYS A 23 -7.52 17.21 6.12
CA LYS A 23 -8.91 16.74 6.36
C LYS A 23 -8.97 15.43 7.15
N GLN A 24 -7.96 14.58 7.00
CA GLN A 24 -7.82 13.33 7.74
C GLN A 24 -7.16 13.51 9.12
N GLN A 25 -6.92 14.77 9.55
CA GLN A 25 -6.28 15.14 10.83
C GLN A 25 -4.87 14.53 11.00
N MET A 26 -4.19 14.26 9.88
CA MET A 26 -2.83 13.72 9.87
C MET A 26 -1.76 14.81 9.75
N MET A 27 -2.18 16.05 9.48
CA MET A 27 -1.38 17.25 9.33
C MET A 27 -2.09 18.39 10.03
N ASP A 28 -1.33 19.29 10.65
CA ASP A 28 -1.86 20.51 11.26
C ASP A 28 -1.36 21.75 10.53
N HIS A 29 -2.06 22.87 10.68
CA HIS A 29 -1.62 24.18 10.20
C HIS A 29 -1.78 25.25 11.29
N GLU A 30 -0.83 25.36 12.20
CA GLU A 30 -0.97 26.35 13.28
C GLU A 30 -0.75 27.79 12.79
N VAL A 31 0.04 27.97 11.73
CA VAL A 31 0.51 29.29 11.31
C VAL A 31 -0.16 29.75 10.02
N ARG A 32 -0.80 30.93 10.09
CA ARG A 32 -1.27 31.68 8.93
C ARG A 32 -0.52 33.01 8.83
N THR A 33 -0.23 33.45 7.60
CA THR A 33 0.24 34.82 7.36
C THR A 33 -0.88 35.83 7.67
N GLU A 34 -0.55 37.11 7.84
CA GLU A 34 -1.53 38.21 7.90
C GLU A 34 -2.49 38.23 6.69
N GLY A 35 -2.04 37.79 5.51
CA GLY A 35 -2.88 37.63 4.31
C GLY A 35 -3.71 36.33 4.24
N GLY A 36 -3.78 35.54 5.31
CA GLY A 36 -4.60 34.32 5.39
C GLY A 36 -4.01 33.06 4.73
N PHE A 37 -2.79 33.11 4.18
CA PHE A 37 -2.12 31.94 3.60
C PHE A 37 -1.61 30.99 4.68
N ARG A 38 -1.79 29.67 4.45
CA ARG A 38 -1.22 28.61 5.29
C ARG A 38 0.30 28.57 5.13
N LEU A 39 1.01 28.50 6.24
CA LEU A 39 2.45 28.27 6.29
C LEU A 39 2.73 26.94 6.99
N TYR A 40 3.73 26.24 6.47
CA TYR A 40 4.17 24.94 6.97
C TYR A 40 5.63 25.01 7.39
N THR A 41 5.97 24.20 8.37
CA THR A 41 7.28 24.11 9.00
C THR A 41 8.13 22.99 8.38
N GLU A 42 9.38 22.87 8.80
CA GLU A 42 10.20 21.71 8.48
C GLU A 42 9.63 20.42 9.13
N ASN A 43 8.98 20.51 10.30
CA ASN A 43 8.35 19.35 10.93
C ASN A 43 7.21 18.80 10.05
N ASP A 44 6.43 19.68 9.43
CA ASP A 44 5.38 19.30 8.48
C ASP A 44 5.95 18.58 7.26
N LEU A 45 7.12 19.00 6.77
CA LEU A 45 7.82 18.29 5.70
C LEU A 45 8.23 16.88 6.13
N GLN A 46 8.81 16.73 7.33
CA GLN A 46 9.20 15.42 7.87
C GLN A 46 7.98 14.51 8.10
N ARG A 47 6.87 15.08 8.57
CA ARG A 47 5.59 14.38 8.75
C ARG A 47 5.03 13.89 7.40
N LEU A 48 5.06 14.71 6.35
CA LEU A 48 4.64 14.27 5.01
C LEU A 48 5.53 13.16 4.45
N LYS A 49 6.85 13.25 4.63
CA LYS A 49 7.79 12.19 4.23
C LYS A 49 7.50 10.88 4.97
N PHE A 50 7.19 10.97 6.26
CA PHE A 50 6.78 9.83 7.08
C PHE A 50 5.49 9.17 6.53
N ILE A 51 4.43 9.96 6.32
CA ILE A 51 3.16 9.47 5.77
C ILE A 51 3.39 8.82 4.40
N ARG A 52 4.15 9.47 3.52
CA ARG A 52 4.44 8.97 2.17
C ARG A 52 5.13 7.61 2.20
N TYR A 53 6.17 7.47 3.03
CA TYR A 53 6.89 6.21 3.14
C TYR A 53 6.01 5.09 3.72
N ALA A 54 5.21 5.38 4.75
CA ALA A 54 4.28 4.41 5.31
C ALA A 54 3.21 3.97 4.28
N ARG A 55 2.70 4.89 3.45
CA ARG A 55 1.80 4.55 2.33
C ARG A 55 2.47 3.65 1.30
N GLN A 56 3.76 3.85 1.00
CA GLN A 56 4.52 2.98 0.08
C GLN A 56 4.67 1.55 0.61
N LEU A 57 4.76 1.37 1.93
CA LEU A 57 4.77 0.06 2.58
C LEU A 57 3.37 -0.58 2.68
N GLY A 58 2.34 0.13 2.22
CA GLY A 58 0.97 -0.36 2.18
C GLY A 58 0.22 -0.25 3.50
N PHE A 59 0.69 0.58 4.45
CA PHE A 59 -0.08 0.86 5.66
C PHE A 59 -1.41 1.58 5.32
N THR A 60 -2.45 1.24 6.06
CA THR A 60 -3.73 1.94 6.03
C THR A 60 -3.58 3.34 6.63
N LEU A 61 -4.52 4.24 6.37
CA LEU A 61 -4.48 5.57 6.99
C LEU A 61 -4.65 5.50 8.51
N ASP A 62 -5.39 4.51 9.02
CA ASP A 62 -5.61 4.30 10.44
C ASP A 62 -4.29 3.91 11.14
N SER A 63 -3.56 2.93 10.60
CA SER A 63 -2.24 2.55 11.11
C SER A 63 -1.24 3.71 11.04
N ILE A 64 -1.30 4.54 9.99
CA ILE A 64 -0.41 5.70 9.88
C ILE A 64 -0.77 6.76 10.94
N ARG A 65 -2.07 6.96 11.26
CA ARG A 65 -2.47 7.87 12.34
C ARG A 65 -1.93 7.41 13.69
N GLU A 66 -2.00 6.11 13.98
CA GLU A 66 -1.47 5.54 15.21
C GLU A 66 0.06 5.66 15.28
N LEU A 67 0.76 5.37 14.18
CA LEU A 67 2.21 5.58 14.11
C LEU A 67 2.59 7.07 14.27
N LEU A 68 1.75 7.98 13.77
CA LEU A 68 1.93 9.42 13.98
C LEU A 68 1.69 9.84 15.43
N SER A 69 0.70 9.26 16.14
CA SER A 69 0.49 9.56 17.56
C SER A 69 1.68 9.12 18.40
N ILE A 70 2.21 7.92 18.14
CA ILE A 70 3.44 7.41 18.76
C ILE A 70 4.63 8.35 18.50
N ARG A 71 4.76 8.89 17.28
CA ARG A 71 5.82 9.86 16.95
C ARG A 71 5.66 11.18 17.71
N ILE A 72 4.43 11.65 17.91
CA ILE A 72 4.14 12.93 18.56
C ILE A 72 4.40 12.85 20.07
N ASP A 73 4.06 11.73 20.68
CA ASP A 73 4.11 11.55 22.13
C ASP A 73 4.84 10.25 22.54
N PRO A 74 6.14 10.12 22.22
CA PRO A 74 6.87 8.88 22.44
C PRO A 74 7.04 8.53 23.93
N GLU A 75 6.85 9.49 24.85
CA GLU A 75 6.95 9.24 26.30
C GLU A 75 5.77 8.43 26.86
N HIS A 76 4.61 8.50 26.20
CA HIS A 76 3.39 7.78 26.59
C HIS A 76 3.13 6.53 25.75
N HIS A 77 4.04 6.21 24.83
CA HIS A 77 3.93 5.05 23.95
C HIS A 77 5.15 4.13 24.07
N THR A 78 4.98 2.90 23.62
CA THR A 78 5.96 1.83 23.73
C THR A 78 6.43 1.37 22.35
N CYS A 79 7.64 0.82 22.28
CA CYS A 79 8.12 0.14 21.08
C CYS A 79 7.25 -1.08 20.72
N GLN A 80 6.49 -1.62 21.67
CA GLN A 80 5.60 -2.74 21.41
C GLN A 80 4.43 -2.32 20.52
N GLU A 81 3.82 -1.16 20.74
CA GLU A 81 2.70 -0.65 19.93
C GLU A 81 3.12 -0.47 18.47
N SER A 82 4.23 0.23 18.21
CA SER A 82 4.73 0.41 16.84
C SER A 82 5.10 -0.92 16.18
N LYS A 83 5.68 -1.86 16.93
CA LYS A 83 6.00 -3.21 16.44
C LYS A 83 4.75 -3.99 16.06
N SER A 84 3.69 -3.94 16.86
CA SER A 84 2.43 -4.65 16.58
C SER A 84 1.79 -4.19 15.27
N ILE A 85 1.77 -2.89 15.00
CA ILE A 85 1.27 -2.33 13.73
C ILE A 85 2.07 -2.87 12.53
N VAL A 86 3.40 -2.91 12.66
CA VAL A 86 4.28 -3.45 11.60
C VAL A 86 4.07 -4.95 11.42
N GLN A 87 3.90 -5.71 12.52
CA GLN A 87 3.70 -7.15 12.47
C GLN A 87 2.39 -7.52 11.78
N GLU A 88 1.30 -6.81 12.07
CA GLU A 88 0.02 -7.01 11.38
C GLU A 88 0.16 -6.80 9.88
N ARG A 89 0.77 -5.68 9.47
CA ARG A 89 0.99 -5.40 8.04
C ARG A 89 1.90 -6.43 7.38
N LEU A 90 2.93 -6.90 8.08
CA LEU A 90 3.83 -7.92 7.58
C LEU A 90 3.08 -9.23 7.34
N GLN A 91 2.23 -9.66 8.28
CA GLN A 91 1.42 -10.88 8.15
C GLN A 91 0.46 -10.81 6.95
N GLU A 92 -0.19 -9.66 6.72
CA GLU A 92 -1.04 -9.46 5.54
C GLU A 92 -0.25 -9.59 4.24
N VAL A 93 0.95 -9.00 4.18
CA VAL A 93 1.83 -9.06 3.00
C VAL A 93 2.29 -10.50 2.76
N GLU A 94 2.70 -11.22 3.80
CA GLU A 94 3.13 -12.62 3.71
C GLU A 94 1.99 -13.52 3.23
N ALA A 95 0.77 -13.34 3.76
CA ALA A 95 -0.41 -14.05 3.30
C ALA A 95 -0.68 -13.78 1.82
N ARG A 96 -0.61 -12.52 1.38
CA ARG A 96 -0.82 -12.16 -0.01
C ARG A 96 0.26 -12.73 -0.93
N ILE A 97 1.51 -12.77 -0.49
CA ILE A 97 2.61 -13.41 -1.23
C ILE A 97 2.31 -14.90 -1.42
N ALA A 98 1.86 -15.60 -0.38
CA ALA A 98 1.54 -17.02 -0.46
C ALA A 98 0.39 -17.31 -1.45
N GLU A 99 -0.64 -16.48 -1.46
CA GLU A 99 -1.72 -16.53 -2.45
C GLU A 99 -1.22 -16.31 -3.87
N LEU A 100 -0.43 -15.25 -4.08
CA LEU A 100 0.12 -14.91 -5.39
C LEU A 100 1.07 -15.98 -5.92
N GLN A 101 1.90 -16.57 -5.06
CA GLN A 101 2.75 -17.71 -5.42
C GLN A 101 1.93 -18.95 -5.80
N THR A 102 0.79 -19.17 -5.14
CA THR A 102 -0.12 -20.27 -5.51
C THR A 102 -0.72 -20.04 -6.88
N MET A 103 -1.20 -18.82 -7.15
CA MET A 103 -1.71 -18.44 -8.47
C MET A 103 -0.63 -18.53 -9.55
N GLN A 104 0.58 -18.03 -9.27
CA GLN A 104 1.73 -18.11 -10.17
C GLN A 104 2.03 -19.57 -10.56
N ARG A 105 2.06 -20.49 -9.59
CA ARG A 105 2.30 -21.91 -9.88
C ARG A 105 1.22 -22.51 -10.78
N SER A 106 -0.05 -22.16 -10.55
CA SER A 106 -1.15 -22.61 -11.42
C SER A 106 -1.01 -22.06 -12.83
N LEU A 107 -0.71 -20.76 -12.98
CA LEU A 107 -0.49 -20.14 -14.28
C LEU A 107 0.72 -20.74 -15.02
N GLN A 108 1.81 -21.04 -14.29
CA GLN A 108 2.99 -21.69 -14.86
C GLN A 108 2.65 -23.08 -15.42
N ARG A 109 1.87 -23.88 -14.68
CA ARG A 109 1.43 -25.21 -15.17
C ARG A 109 0.60 -25.11 -16.44
N LEU A 110 -0.32 -24.15 -16.51
CA LEU A 110 -1.12 -23.92 -17.71
C LEU A 110 -0.24 -23.50 -18.89
N ASN A 111 0.69 -22.57 -18.65
CA ASN A 111 1.64 -22.11 -19.66
C ASN A 111 2.51 -23.25 -20.22
N ASP A 112 3.01 -24.12 -19.35
CA ASP A 112 3.93 -25.20 -19.74
C ASP A 112 3.20 -26.38 -20.42
N ALA A 113 1.90 -26.53 -20.19
CA ALA A 113 1.11 -27.61 -20.75
C ALA A 113 0.75 -27.39 -22.23
N CYS A 114 0.70 -26.15 -22.71
CA CYS A 114 0.28 -25.85 -24.09
C CYS A 114 1.48 -25.70 -25.02
N CYS A 115 1.33 -26.21 -26.25
CA CYS A 115 2.38 -26.12 -27.27
C CYS A 115 2.60 -24.68 -27.79
N GLY A 116 1.66 -23.76 -27.59
CA GLY A 116 1.79 -22.34 -27.96
C GLY A 116 1.93 -22.07 -29.46
N THR A 117 1.66 -23.06 -30.32
CA THR A 117 1.82 -22.95 -31.78
C THR A 117 0.55 -22.44 -32.47
N ALA A 118 0.68 -21.89 -33.68
CA ALA A 118 -0.42 -21.30 -34.46
C ALA A 118 -1.32 -22.36 -35.14
N HIS A 119 -1.77 -23.36 -34.38
CA HIS A 119 -2.71 -24.39 -34.83
C HIS A 119 -4.07 -24.25 -34.13
N SER A 120 -5.03 -25.06 -34.56
CA SER A 120 -6.40 -25.04 -34.02
C SER A 120 -6.44 -25.28 -32.51
N SER A 121 -7.26 -24.49 -31.80
CA SER A 121 -7.42 -24.58 -30.34
C SER A 121 -8.26 -25.79 -29.89
N VAL A 122 -8.72 -26.64 -30.81
CA VAL A 122 -9.49 -27.86 -30.51
C VAL A 122 -8.74 -28.80 -29.56
N TYR A 123 -7.41 -28.81 -29.62
CA TYR A 123 -6.55 -29.63 -28.74
C TYR A 123 -5.76 -28.77 -27.74
N CYS A 124 -6.27 -27.59 -27.38
CA CYS A 124 -5.58 -26.68 -26.46
C CYS A 124 -5.71 -27.19 -25.01
N SER A 125 -4.60 -27.71 -24.49
CA SER A 125 -4.50 -28.21 -23.11
C SER A 125 -4.76 -27.14 -22.04
N ILE A 126 -4.55 -25.84 -22.33
CA ILE A 126 -4.94 -24.76 -21.41
C ILE A 126 -6.45 -24.69 -21.25
N LEU A 127 -7.21 -24.71 -22.35
CA LEU A 127 -8.67 -24.60 -22.31
C LEU A 127 -9.26 -25.82 -21.61
N GLU A 128 -8.78 -27.01 -21.95
CA GLU A 128 -9.18 -28.24 -21.28
C GLU A 128 -8.90 -28.20 -19.77
N ALA A 129 -7.70 -27.79 -19.35
CA ALA A 129 -7.35 -27.70 -17.93
C ALA A 129 -8.18 -26.66 -17.16
N LEU A 130 -8.54 -25.53 -17.79
CA LEU A 130 -9.41 -24.53 -17.19
C LEU A 130 -10.86 -25.02 -17.05
N GLU A 131 -11.39 -25.73 -18.05
CA GLU A 131 -12.72 -26.34 -18.00
C GLU A 131 -12.80 -27.44 -16.92
N GLN A 132 -11.76 -28.26 -16.79
CA GLN A 132 -11.64 -29.26 -15.72
C GLN A 132 -11.57 -28.62 -14.32
N GLY A 133 -10.78 -27.54 -14.19
CA GLY A 133 -10.68 -26.77 -12.95
C GLY A 133 -12.00 -26.09 -12.54
N ALA A 134 -12.75 -25.55 -13.51
CA ALA A 134 -14.06 -24.95 -13.30
C ALA A 134 -15.15 -25.97 -12.90
N SER A 135 -15.02 -27.21 -13.38
CA SER A 135 -15.98 -28.29 -13.12
C SER A 135 -15.78 -29.00 -11.77
N GLY A 136 -14.75 -28.63 -10.98
CA GLY A 136 -14.51 -29.18 -9.65
C GLY A 136 -14.12 -30.67 -9.61
N ALA A 137 -13.72 -31.25 -10.74
CA ALA A 137 -13.40 -32.67 -10.82
C ALA A 137 -12.05 -32.95 -10.13
N LYS A 138 -12.11 -33.51 -8.91
CA LYS A 138 -11.01 -34.29 -8.34
C LYS A 138 -10.68 -35.43 -9.32
N SER A 139 -9.65 -35.28 -10.14
CA SER A 139 -9.09 -36.43 -10.86
C SER A 139 -8.22 -37.23 -9.89
N GLY A 140 -8.85 -38.17 -9.20
CA GLY A 140 -8.16 -39.29 -8.57
C GLY A 140 -8.11 -40.44 -9.57
N TYR A 141 -6.90 -40.85 -9.94
CA TYR A 141 -6.35 -42.21 -9.95
C TYR A 141 -4.98 -42.19 -10.62
#